data_AF-A0A382N0D1-F1
#
_entry.id   AF-A0A382N0D1-F1
#
_cell.length_a   1.000
_cell.length_b   1.000
_cell.length_c   1.000
_cell.angle_alpha   90.00
_cell.angle_beta   90.00
_cell.angle_gamma   90.00
#
_symmetry.space_group_name_H-M   'P 1'
#
loop_
_entity.id
_entity.type
_entity.pdbx_description
1 polymer ?
#
loop_
_entity_poly.entity_id
_entity_poly.type
_entity_poly.pdbx_seq_one_letter_code
_entity_poly.pdbx_strand_id
1 'polypeptide(L)'
;MTTMNRYILLLVVLTATVFSQSECDGERYMSDLFPDIQITSNIEYGENITEDILGTEYTQTLYLDVYVPENDYINDRPLIIFMFG
;
A
#
# COMPACT_ATOMS: atom_id res chain seq x y z
N MET A 1 19.38 12.89 -49.92
CA MET A 1 18.74 13.85 -48.99
C MET A 1 17.34 13.41 -48.53
N THR A 2 16.58 12.66 -49.33
CA THR A 2 15.21 12.19 -49.01
C THR A 2 15.16 10.99 -48.05
N THR A 3 16.15 10.10 -48.07
CA THR A 3 16.24 8.94 -47.15
C THR A 3 16.53 9.37 -45.71
N MET A 4 17.39 10.38 -45.51
CA MET A 4 17.69 10.93 -44.18
C MET A 4 16.46 11.56 -43.52
N ASN A 5 15.63 12.29 -44.28
CA ASN A 5 14.37 12.85 -43.78
C ASN A 5 13.34 11.78 -43.37
N ARG A 6 13.35 10.60 -44.01
CA ARG A 6 12.46 9.48 -43.63
C ARG A 6 12.82 8.90 -42.27
N TYR A 7 14.12 8.72 -41.99
CA TYR A 7 14.58 8.22 -40.69
C TYR A 7 14.36 9.23 -39.56
N ILE A 8 14.52 10.53 -39.84
CA ILE A 8 14.20 11.59 -38.88
C ILE A 8 12.71 11.59 -38.55
N LEU A 9 11.82 11.45 -39.54
CA LEU A 9 10.39 11.38 -39.31
C LEU A 9 10.01 10.14 -38.47
N LEU A 10 10.61 8.99 -38.74
CA LEU A 10 10.40 7.76 -37.97
C LEU A 10 10.89 7.90 -36.52
N LEU A 11 12.04 8.55 -36.31
CA LEU A 11 12.56 8.80 -34.97
C LEU A 11 11.63 9.71 -34.16
N VAL A 12 11.10 10.78 -34.77
CA VAL A 12 10.17 11.71 -34.13
C VAL A 12 8.87 11.00 -33.71
N VAL A 13 8.32 10.14 -34.57
CA VAL A 13 7.12 9.36 -34.27
C VAL A 13 7.38 8.36 -33.13
N LEU A 14 8.54 7.72 -33.11
CA LEU A 14 8.90 6.76 -32.05
C LEU A 14 9.06 7.43 -30.68
N THR A 15 9.56 8.68 -30.63
CA THR A 15 9.70 9.43 -29.38
C THR A 15 8.39 10.06 -28.88
N ALA A 16 7.38 10.20 -29.75
CA ALA A 16 6.09 10.78 -29.37
C ALA A 16 5.22 9.83 -28.54
N THR A 17 5.56 8.54 -28.47
CA THR A 17 4.79 7.51 -27.75
C THR A 17 5.43 7.07 -26.43
N VAL A 18 6.48 7.76 -25.94
CA VAL A 18 7.24 7.35 -24.74
C VAL A 18 6.65 7.88 -23.43
N PHE A 19 5.37 8.26 -23.42
CA PHE A 19 4.66 8.64 -22.20
C PHE A 19 4.29 7.41 -21.38
N SER A 20 5.28 6.73 -20.77
CA SER A 20 5.04 5.53 -19.96
C SER A 20 4.69 5.83 -18.50
N GLN A 21 4.60 7.10 -18.12
CA GLN A 21 4.46 7.51 -16.72
C GLN A 21 3.09 8.16 -16.50
N SER A 22 2.02 7.37 -16.52
CA SER A 22 0.68 7.84 -16.10
C SER A 22 0.67 8.29 -14.63
N GLU A 23 1.55 7.72 -13.81
CA GLU A 23 1.63 7.93 -12.36
C GLU A 23 2.74 8.90 -11.92
N CYS A 24 3.26 9.74 -12.83
CA CYS A 24 4.22 10.80 -12.50
C CYS A 24 3.55 12.18 -12.49
N ASP A 25 2.41 12.29 -11.80
CA ASP A 25 1.74 13.55 -11.51
C ASP A 25 2.35 14.30 -10.31
N GLY A 26 3.20 13.63 -9.53
CA GLY A 26 3.84 14.20 -8.34
C GLY A 26 3.04 14.05 -7.05
N GLU A 27 1.87 13.41 -7.12
CA GLU A 27 0.93 13.29 -5.98
C GLU A 27 1.10 11.98 -5.19
N ARG A 28 1.91 11.06 -5.73
CA ARG A 28 2.19 9.78 -5.06
C ARG A 28 2.84 10.04 -3.69
N TYR A 29 2.17 9.57 -2.63
CA TYR A 29 2.52 9.78 -1.21
C TYR A 29 2.29 11.20 -0.67
N MET A 30 1.75 12.11 -1.47
CA MET A 30 1.34 13.45 -1.02
C MET A 30 -0.13 13.50 -0.60
N SER A 31 -0.92 12.54 -1.08
CA SER A 31 -2.33 12.36 -0.75
C SER A 31 -2.57 11.02 -0.06
N ASP A 32 -3.57 11.00 0.81
CA ASP A 32 -4.04 9.76 1.43
C ASP A 32 -4.66 8.86 0.35
N LEU A 33 -4.27 7.58 0.36
CA LEU A 33 -4.81 6.60 -0.59
C LEU A 33 -6.28 6.27 -0.32
N PHE A 34 -6.68 6.36 0.95
CA PHE A 34 -8.05 6.14 1.41
C PHE A 34 -8.46 7.34 2.28
N PRO A 35 -9.38 8.19 1.80
CA PRO A 35 -9.76 9.41 2.53
C PRO A 35 -10.53 9.09 3.82
N ASP A 36 -11.26 7.97 3.83
CA ASP A 36 -12.10 7.53 4.93
C ASP A 36 -11.79 6.07 5.29
N ILE A 37 -11.67 5.80 6.58
CA ILE A 37 -11.35 4.47 7.14
C ILE A 37 -12.31 4.11 8.28
N GLN A 38 -12.73 2.86 8.31
CA GLN A 38 -13.44 2.27 9.43
C GLN A 38 -12.46 1.46 10.28
N ILE A 39 -12.47 1.70 11.59
CA ILE A 39 -11.61 0.99 12.55
C ILE A 39 -12.49 0.10 13.44
N THR A 40 -12.16 -1.19 13.49
CA THR A 40 -12.74 -2.13 14.47
C THR A 40 -11.67 -2.48 15.49
N SER A 41 -11.82 -1.97 16.71
CA SER A 41 -10.78 -2.06 17.75
C SER A 41 -11.04 -3.13 18.79
N ASN A 42 -9.99 -3.48 19.54
CA ASN A 42 -10.01 -4.42 20.67
C ASN A 42 -10.57 -5.80 20.31
N ILE A 43 -10.24 -6.30 19.12
CA ILE A 43 -10.59 -7.66 18.72
C ILE A 43 -9.60 -8.60 19.38
N GLU A 44 -10.08 -9.40 20.33
CA GLU A 44 -9.32 -10.53 20.85
C GLU A 44 -9.08 -11.54 19.73
N TYR A 45 -7.81 -11.86 19.45
CA TYR A 45 -7.44 -12.79 18.38
C TYR A 45 -6.74 -14.05 18.89
N GLY A 46 -6.35 -14.07 20.16
CA GLY A 46 -5.69 -15.22 20.77
C GLY A 46 -5.02 -14.89 22.09
N GLU A 47 -4.21 -15.82 22.59
CA GLU A 47 -3.46 -15.67 23.83
C GLU A 47 -2.06 -16.30 23.68
N ASN A 48 -1.09 -15.81 24.45
CA ASN A 48 0.25 -16.40 24.53
C ASN A 48 0.81 -16.30 25.95
N ILE A 49 1.80 -17.13 26.29
CA ILE A 49 2.55 -17.02 27.54
C ILE A 49 3.66 -15.99 27.34
N THR A 50 3.73 -15.01 28.23
CA THR A 50 4.80 -14.00 28.27
C THR A 50 5.33 -13.89 29.69
N GLU A 51 6.43 -13.17 29.87
CA GLU A 51 7.03 -12.92 31.18
C GLU A 51 6.86 -11.46 31.59
N ASP A 52 6.75 -11.22 32.89
CA ASP A 52 6.81 -9.86 33.45
C ASP A 52 8.27 -9.39 33.62
N ILE A 53 8.46 -8.18 34.13
CA ILE A 53 9.82 -7.62 34.34
C ILE A 53 10.66 -8.40 35.37
N LEU A 54 10.04 -9.27 36.16
CA LEU A 54 10.69 -10.12 37.16
C LEU A 54 10.91 -11.55 36.64
N GLY A 55 10.51 -11.86 35.40
CA GLY A 55 10.60 -13.19 34.80
C GLY A 55 9.49 -14.16 35.22
N THR A 56 8.38 -13.66 35.77
CA THR A 56 7.22 -14.50 36.11
C THR A 56 6.36 -14.70 34.86
N GLU A 57 6.14 -15.96 34.49
CA GLU A 57 5.25 -16.30 33.38
C GLU A 57 3.78 -15.97 33.70
N TYR A 58 3.07 -15.41 32.71
CA TYR A 58 1.63 -15.24 32.74
C TYR A 58 1.02 -15.37 31.34
N THR A 59 -0.26 -15.72 31.27
CA THR A 59 -1.02 -15.72 30.03
C THR A 59 -1.45 -14.29 29.69
N GLN A 60 -1.05 -13.83 28.50
CA GLN A 60 -1.45 -12.56 27.93
C GLN A 60 -2.46 -12.80 26.81
N THR A 61 -3.66 -12.26 26.98
CA THR A 61 -4.65 -12.12 25.91
C THR A 61 -4.17 -11.06 24.91
N LEU A 62 -4.25 -11.38 23.62
CA LEU A 62 -3.76 -10.57 22.52
C LEU A 62 -4.92 -9.93 21.76
N TYR A 63 -4.78 -8.64 21.51
CA TYR A 63 -5.78 -7.82 20.84
C TYR A 63 -5.20 -7.22 19.57
N LEU A 64 -6.08 -7.00 18.59
CA LEU A 64 -5.75 -6.26 17.38
C LEU A 64 -6.85 -5.26 17.05
N ASP A 65 -6.47 -4.29 16.22
CA ASP A 65 -7.38 -3.39 15.56
C ASP A 65 -7.34 -3.68 14.05
N VAL A 66 -8.50 -3.71 13.40
CA VAL A 66 -8.62 -3.85 11.94
C VAL A 66 -9.01 -2.51 11.33
N TYR A 67 -8.19 -2.05 10.38
CA TYR A 67 -8.40 -0.83 9.62
C TYR A 67 -8.86 -1.21 8.21
N VAL A 68 -10.06 -0.79 7.81
CA VAL A 68 -10.65 -1.08 6.49
C VAL A 68 -11.04 0.22 5.80
N PRO A 69 -10.70 0.43 4.52
CA PRO A 69 -11.19 1.59 3.77
C PRO A 69 -12.73 1.61 3.67
N GLU A 70 -13.34 2.78 3.78
CA GLU A 70 -14.78 2.91 3.53
C GLU A 70 -15.09 2.90 2.02
N ASN A 71 -16.33 2.50 1.68
CA ASN A 71 -16.84 2.46 0.29
C ASN A 71 -15.97 1.66 -0.69
N ASP A 72 -15.30 0.63 -0.17
CA ASP A 72 -14.39 -0.21 -0.92
C ASP A 72 -15.01 -1.57 -1.27
N TYR A 73 -15.07 -1.86 -2.57
CA TYR A 73 -15.74 -3.04 -3.12
C TYR A 73 -14.76 -4.11 -3.64
N ILE A 74 -13.44 -3.92 -3.43
CA ILE A 74 -12.41 -4.88 -3.85
C ILE A 74 -12.26 -5.95 -2.77
N ASN A 75 -12.54 -7.20 -3.11
CA ASN A 75 -12.49 -8.31 -2.16
C ASN A 75 -11.07 -8.88 -1.95
N ASP A 76 -10.20 -8.80 -2.96
CA ASP A 76 -8.85 -9.39 -2.93
C ASP A 76 -7.78 -8.31 -2.71
N ARG A 77 -7.77 -7.70 -1.51
CA ARG A 77 -6.72 -6.75 -1.14
C ARG A 77 -5.53 -7.42 -0.46
N PRO A 78 -4.30 -6.93 -0.71
CA PRO A 78 -3.16 -7.26 0.12
C PRO A 78 -3.42 -6.90 1.58
N LEU A 79 -3.11 -7.82 2.49
CA LEU A 79 -3.16 -7.60 3.93
C LEU A 79 -1.81 -7.08 4.43
N ILE A 80 -1.83 -6.02 5.23
CA ILE A 80 -0.66 -5.55 5.99
C ILE A 80 -0.87 -5.94 7.45
N ILE A 81 0.09 -6.66 8.01
CA ILE A 81 0.14 -6.93 9.46
C ILE A 81 1.20 -6.01 10.05
N PHE A 82 0.76 -5.12 10.93
CA PHE A 82 1.64 -4.24 11.68
C PHE A 82 1.67 -4.67 13.15
N MET A 83 2.83 -5.11 13.61
CA MET A 83 3.06 -5.47 15.01
C MET A 83 3.83 -4.33 15.66
N PHE A 84 3.24 -3.72 16.69
CA PHE A 84 3.90 -2.75 17.54
C PHE A 84 4.29 -3.42 18.87
N GLY A 85 5.35 -2.93 19.52
CA GLY A 85 5.89 -3.47 20.77
C GLY A 85 6.50 -2.38 21.62
#